data_AF-A0A1S3YJI3-F1
#
_entry.id   AF-A0A1S3YJI3-F1
#
_cell.length_a   1.000
_cell.length_b   1.000
_cell.length_c   1.000
_cell.angle_alpha   90.00
_cell.angle_beta   90.00
_cell.angle_gamma   90.00
#
_symmetry.space_group_name_H-M   'P 1'
#
loop_
_entity.id
_entity.type
_entity.pdbx_description
1 polymer ?
#
loop_
_entity_poly.entity_id
_entity_poly.type
_entity_poly.pdbx_seq_one_letter_code
_entity_poly.pdbx_strand_id
1 'polypeptide(L)'
;MPFRRSIVCEAAPTKKADSAAKRARQAEKRRLYNKAKKSEVKTRMKTVLEALDTLKKKTDAQSEEVISVEKLIAEAYSAIDKAVKAGSLHRNTGARRKSRLARRKKAVEIHHGWYVPAPVAEPALVATA
;
A
#
# COMPACT_ATOMS: atom_id res chain seq x y z
N MET A 1 57.50 -18.27 43.84
CA MET A 1 57.31 -16.86 43.43
C MET A 1 56.23 -16.81 42.35
N PRO A 2 54.99 -16.40 42.63
CA PRO A 2 53.96 -16.34 41.60
C PRO A 2 54.17 -15.10 40.73
N PHE A 3 54.38 -15.33 39.43
CA PHE A 3 54.43 -14.26 38.42
C PHE A 3 53.10 -13.50 38.43
N ARG A 4 53.14 -12.26 38.94
CA ARG A 4 52.03 -11.30 38.79
C ARG A 4 51.93 -10.97 37.30
N ARG A 5 51.02 -11.63 36.58
CA ARG A 5 50.57 -11.16 35.26
C ARG A 5 49.95 -9.79 35.46
N SER A 6 50.66 -8.74 35.03
CA SER A 6 50.10 -7.40 34.90
C SER A 6 49.00 -7.48 33.85
N ILE A 7 47.76 -7.58 34.29
CA ILE A 7 46.60 -7.32 33.44
C ILE A 7 46.67 -5.82 33.17
N VAL A 8 47.27 -5.44 32.05
CA VAL A 8 47.14 -4.08 31.53
C VAL A 8 45.66 -3.94 31.20
N CYS A 9 44.91 -3.23 32.05
CA CYS A 9 43.60 -2.74 31.68
C CYS A 9 43.79 -1.79 30.50
N GLU A 10 43.66 -2.33 29.29
CA GLU A 10 43.53 -1.53 28.08
C GLU A 10 42.26 -0.70 28.25
N ALA A 11 42.42 0.62 28.38
CA ALA A 11 41.32 1.53 28.66
C ALA A 11 40.24 1.38 27.59
N ALA A 12 39.05 0.92 27.99
CA ALA A 12 37.91 0.80 27.09
C ALA A 12 37.72 2.14 26.33
N PRO A 13 37.52 2.13 25.01
CA PRO A 13 37.41 3.37 24.25
C PRO A 13 36.26 4.19 24.81
N THR A 14 36.56 5.39 25.30
CA THR A 14 35.62 6.37 25.89
C THR A 14 34.70 7.01 24.82
N LYS A 15 34.31 6.24 23.80
CA LYS A 15 33.36 6.71 22.79
C LYS A 15 31.97 6.75 23.40
N LYS A 16 31.47 7.96 23.65
CA LYS A 16 30.09 8.22 24.06
C LYS A 16 29.12 7.53 23.09
N ALA A 17 28.02 6.99 23.61
CA ALA A 17 27.02 6.29 22.81
C ALA A 17 26.54 7.17 21.64
N ASP A 18 26.99 6.84 20.43
CA ASP A 18 26.66 7.62 19.25
C ASP A 18 25.21 7.34 18.83
N SER A 19 24.32 8.23 19.27
CA SER A 19 22.90 8.19 18.94
C SER A 19 22.67 8.23 17.43
N ALA A 20 23.58 8.83 16.65
CA ALA A 20 23.49 8.89 15.20
C ALA A 20 23.72 7.50 14.58
N ALA A 21 24.77 6.78 14.98
CA ALA A 21 25.02 5.41 14.53
C ALA A 21 23.87 4.44 14.89
N LYS A 22 23.20 4.64 16.03
CA LYS A 22 22.00 3.88 16.39
C LYS A 22 20.82 4.20 15.47
N ARG A 23 20.58 5.48 15.17
CA ARG A 23 19.51 5.92 14.27
C ARG A 23 19.73 5.43 12.85
N ALA A 24 20.96 5.43 12.35
CA ALA A 24 21.31 4.87 11.04
C ALA A 24 20.91 3.39 10.93
N ARG A 25 21.33 2.54 11.88
CA ARG A 25 20.97 1.12 11.92
C ARG A 25 19.46 0.88 12.00
N GLN A 26 18.74 1.70 12.77
CA GLN A 26 17.28 1.60 12.86
C GLN A 26 16.59 2.03 11.56
N ALA A 27 17.11 3.07 10.89
CA ALA A 27 16.58 3.57 9.64
C ALA A 27 16.73 2.54 8.52
N GLU A 28 17.86 1.85 8.44
CA GLU A 28 18.08 0.78 7.47
C GLU A 28 17.08 -0.37 7.64
N LYS A 29 16.88 -0.85 8.87
CA LYS A 29 15.88 -1.87 9.18
C LYS A 29 14.48 -1.42 8.77
N ARG A 30 14.06 -0.22 9.20
CA ARG A 30 12.74 0.34 8.84
C ARG A 30 12.58 0.55 7.35
N ARG A 31 13.64 0.95 6.64
CA ARG A 31 13.66 1.12 5.19
C ARG A 31 13.37 -0.18 4.47
N LEU A 32 13.98 -1.30 4.89
CA LEU A 32 13.74 -2.61 4.28
C LEU A 32 12.28 -3.06 4.45
N TYR A 33 11.72 -2.96 5.66
CA TYR A 33 10.32 -3.31 5.92
C TYR A 33 9.34 -2.42 5.12
N ASN A 34 9.56 -1.11 5.13
CA ASN A 34 8.71 -0.17 4.39
C ASN A 34 8.84 -0.36 2.88
N LYS A 35 10.03 -0.70 2.38
CA LYS A 35 10.23 -1.01 0.95
C LYS A 35 9.41 -2.22 0.56
N ALA A 36 9.47 -3.31 1.32
CA ALA A 36 8.74 -4.54 1.05
C ALA A 36 7.22 -4.32 1.01
N LYS A 37 6.66 -3.60 2.00
CA LYS A 37 5.23 -3.28 2.03
C LYS A 37 4.80 -2.35 0.90
N LYS A 38 5.61 -1.36 0.55
CA LYS A 38 5.30 -0.46 -0.57
C LYS A 38 5.37 -1.17 -1.92
N SER A 39 6.33 -2.08 -2.11
CA SER A 39 6.43 -2.89 -3.33
C SER A 39 5.28 -3.87 -3.44
N GLU A 40 4.91 -4.55 -2.34
CA GLU A 40 3.78 -5.49 -2.30
C GLU A 40 2.49 -4.82 -2.81
N VAL A 41 2.15 -3.64 -2.26
CA VAL A 41 0.98 -2.88 -2.70
C VAL A 41 1.10 -2.44 -4.16
N LYS A 42 2.28 -2.00 -4.62
CA LYS A 42 2.48 -1.58 -6.00
C LYS A 42 2.27 -2.74 -6.98
N THR A 43 2.78 -3.92 -6.66
CA THR A 43 2.63 -5.13 -7.48
C THR A 43 1.18 -5.57 -7.56
N ARG A 44 0.49 -5.71 -6.42
CA ARG A 44 -0.94 -6.10 -6.40
C ARG A 44 -1.84 -5.08 -7.10
N MET A 45 -1.53 -3.79 -7.01
CA MET A 45 -2.26 -2.77 -7.76
C MET A 45 -1.99 -2.89 -9.27
N LYS A 46 -0.76 -3.19 -9.68
CA LYS A 46 -0.40 -3.35 -11.10
C LYS A 46 -1.14 -4.53 -11.71
N THR A 47 -1.18 -5.68 -11.04
CA THR A 47 -1.90 -6.87 -11.53
C THR A 47 -3.39 -6.62 -11.72
N VAL A 48 -4.03 -5.90 -10.78
CA VAL A 48 -5.45 -5.51 -10.93
C VAL A 48 -5.66 -4.58 -12.11
N LEU A 49 -4.77 -3.60 -12.31
CA LEU A 49 -4.88 -2.66 -13.43
C LEU A 49 -4.70 -3.36 -14.78
N GLU A 50 -3.75 -4.28 -14.89
CA GLU A 50 -3.54 -5.09 -16.09
C GLU A 50 -4.77 -5.94 -16.41
N ALA A 51 -5.36 -6.60 -15.42
CA ALA A 51 -6.58 -7.38 -15.58
C ALA A 51 -7.77 -6.52 -16.03
N LEU A 52 -7.93 -5.32 -15.46
CA LEU A 52 -8.98 -4.37 -15.86
C LEU A 52 -8.77 -3.80 -17.27
N ASP A 53 -7.52 -3.52 -17.65
CA ASP A 53 -7.19 -3.01 -18.98
C ASP A 53 -7.37 -4.09 -20.06
N THR A 54 -7.13 -5.37 -19.75
CA THR A 54 -7.49 -6.48 -20.63
C THR A 54 -8.99 -6.65 -20.77
N LEU A 55 -9.74 -6.50 -19.67
CA LEU A 55 -11.20 -6.62 -19.67
C LEU A 55 -11.84 -5.52 -20.51
N LYS A 56 -11.36 -4.28 -20.39
CA LYS A 56 -11.85 -3.14 -21.18
C LYS A 56 -11.70 -3.35 -22.70
N LYS A 57 -10.66 -4.05 -23.13
CA LYS A 57 -10.36 -4.29 -24.55
C LYS A 57 -11.16 -5.44 -25.14
N LYS A 58 -11.59 -6.40 -24.33
CA LYS A 58 -12.45 -7.49 -24.76
C LYS A 58 -13.90 -7.01 -24.72
N THR A 59 -14.61 -7.17 -25.82
CA THR A 59 -16.03 -6.78 -25.93
C THR A 59 -16.97 -7.77 -25.25
N ASP A 60 -16.55 -9.02 -25.07
CA ASP A 60 -17.38 -10.13 -24.60
C ASP A 60 -16.96 -10.59 -23.18
N ALA A 61 -16.93 -9.67 -22.22
CA ALA A 61 -16.56 -10.01 -20.86
C ALA A 61 -17.65 -10.89 -20.21
N GLN A 62 -17.33 -12.16 -19.98
CA GLN A 62 -18.18 -13.11 -19.25
C GLN A 62 -18.18 -12.80 -17.75
N SER A 63 -19.30 -13.10 -17.07
CA SER A 63 -19.48 -12.95 -15.62
C SER A 63 -18.40 -13.63 -14.78
N GLU A 64 -17.75 -14.67 -15.31
CA GLU A 64 -16.65 -15.38 -14.65
C GLU A 64 -15.36 -14.56 -14.54
N GLU A 65 -15.05 -13.73 -15.54
CA GLU A 65 -13.87 -12.87 -15.52
C GLU A 65 -14.01 -11.79 -14.43
N VAL A 66 -15.24 -11.35 -14.14
CA VAL A 66 -15.56 -10.40 -13.06
C VAL A 66 -15.20 -10.97 -11.68
N ILE A 67 -15.56 -12.22 -11.42
CA ILE A 67 -15.28 -12.89 -10.14
C ILE A 67 -13.77 -12.98 -9.90
N SER A 68 -13.00 -13.26 -10.95
CA SER A 68 -11.53 -13.30 -10.88
C SER A 68 -10.93 -11.93 -10.52
N VAL A 69 -11.45 -10.86 -11.15
CA VAL A 69 -11.02 -9.49 -10.88
C VAL A 69 -11.40 -9.05 -9.47
N GLU A 70 -12.57 -9.43 -8.98
CA GLU A 70 -13.01 -9.12 -7.62
C GLU A 70 -12.13 -9.77 -6.55
N LYS A 71 -11.69 -11.01 -6.77
CA LYS A 71 -10.70 -11.68 -5.90
C LYS A 71 -9.39 -10.89 -5.87
N LEU A 72 -8.88 -10.47 -7.02
CA LEU A 72 -7.65 -9.66 -7.10
C LEU A 72 -7.81 -8.30 -6.41
N ILE A 73 -8.99 -7.68 -6.51
CA ILE A 73 -9.31 -6.42 -5.81
C ILE A 73 -9.32 -6.65 -4.30
N ALA A 74 -9.93 -7.73 -3.80
CA ALA A 74 -9.97 -8.07 -2.39
C ALA A 74 -8.55 -8.28 -1.81
N GLU A 75 -7.69 -8.98 -2.55
CA GLU A 75 -6.28 -9.13 -2.19
C GLU A 75 -5.54 -7.78 -2.14
N ALA A 76 -5.76 -6.92 -3.13
CA ALA A 76 -5.17 -5.59 -3.16
C ALA A 76 -5.63 -4.73 -1.98
N TYR A 77 -6.91 -4.80 -1.60
CA TYR A 77 -7.44 -4.10 -0.42
C TYR A 77 -6.82 -4.63 0.88
N SER A 78 -6.70 -5.95 1.02
CA SER A 78 -6.03 -6.58 2.16
C SER A 78 -4.57 -6.09 2.30
N ALA A 79 -3.82 -6.04 1.19
CA ALA A 79 -2.45 -5.56 1.19
C ALA A 79 -2.34 -4.06 1.55
N ILE A 80 -3.25 -3.22 1.04
CA ILE A 80 -3.29 -1.79 1.36
C ILE A 80 -3.54 -1.58 2.86
N ASP A 81 -4.52 -2.26 3.43
CA ASP A 81 -4.91 -2.07 4.83
C ASP A 81 -3.85 -2.61 5.79
N LYS A 82 -3.22 -3.74 5.45
CA LYS A 82 -2.05 -4.24 6.19
C LYS A 82 -0.90 -3.24 6.17
N ALA A 83 -0.65 -2.56 5.05
CA ALA A 83 0.37 -1.52 4.95
C ALA A 83 0.02 -0.24 5.75
N VAL A 84 -1.27 0.09 5.88
CA VAL A 84 -1.73 1.18 6.74
C VAL A 84 -1.59 0.82 8.21
N LYS A 85 -2.04 -0.38 8.62
CA LYS A 85 -1.90 -0.87 10.00
C LYS A 85 -0.44 -0.96 10.45
N ALA A 86 0.46 -1.36 9.55
CA ALA A 86 1.90 -1.40 9.81
C ALA A 86 2.55 0.00 9.89
N GLY A 87 1.84 1.08 9.56
CA GLY A 87 2.38 2.44 9.54
C GLY A 87 3.30 2.74 8.35
N SER A 88 3.43 1.82 7.39
CA SER A 88 4.20 2.05 6.16
C SER A 88 3.51 3.04 5.20
N LEU A 89 2.19 3.19 5.32
CA LEU A 89 1.37 4.09 4.51
C LEU A 89 0.40 4.89 5.39
N HIS A 90 0.23 6.18 5.10
CA HIS A 90 -0.77 7.00 5.78
C HIS A 90 -2.20 6.63 5.37
N ARG A 91 -3.16 6.74 6.30
CA ARG A 91 -4.59 6.42 6.08
C ARG A 91 -5.18 7.05 4.82
N ASN A 92 -4.89 8.34 4.57
CA ASN A 92 -5.39 9.05 3.39
C ASN A 92 -4.79 8.49 2.10
N THR A 93 -3.52 8.07 2.13
CA THR A 93 -2.88 7.47 0.96
C THR A 93 -3.44 6.08 0.67
N GLY A 94 -3.78 5.30 1.71
CA GLY A 94 -4.53 4.06 1.56
C GLY A 94 -5.91 4.28 0.92
N ALA A 95 -6.68 5.24 1.45
CA ALA A 95 -8.00 5.61 0.92
C ALA A 95 -7.94 6.05 -0.55
N ARG A 96 -6.96 6.89 -0.92
CA ARG A 96 -6.75 7.30 -2.33
C ARG A 96 -6.48 6.10 -3.25
N ARG A 97 -5.71 5.10 -2.81
CA ARG A 97 -5.41 3.90 -3.60
C ARG A 97 -6.65 3.03 -3.79
N LYS A 98 -7.46 2.84 -2.75
CA LYS A 98 -8.75 2.13 -2.84
C LYS A 98 -9.71 2.83 -3.80
N SER A 99 -9.86 4.15 -3.65
CA SER A 99 -10.70 4.97 -4.53
C SER A 99 -10.27 4.85 -6.00
N ARG A 100 -8.97 4.81 -6.29
CA ARG A 100 -8.45 4.64 -7.65
C ARG A 100 -8.88 3.30 -8.27
N LEU A 101 -8.80 2.20 -7.52
CA LEU A 101 -9.23 0.88 -8.01
C LEU A 101 -10.74 0.82 -8.22
N ALA A 102 -11.52 1.36 -7.28
CA ALA A 102 -12.99 1.42 -7.40
C ALA A 102 -13.45 2.25 -8.61
N ARG A 103 -12.82 3.41 -8.86
CA ARG A 103 -13.13 4.23 -10.05
C ARG A 103 -12.83 3.50 -11.36
N ARG A 104 -11.72 2.76 -11.41
CA ARG A 104 -11.35 1.96 -12.58
C ARG A 104 -12.33 0.82 -12.83
N LYS A 105 -12.75 0.10 -11.79
CA LYS A 105 -13.80 -0.94 -11.87
C LYS A 105 -15.09 -0.37 -12.46
N LYS A 106 -15.62 0.72 -11.87
CA LYS A 106 -16.84 1.38 -12.34
C LYS A 106 -16.76 1.83 -13.80
N ALA A 107 -15.61 2.33 -14.24
CA ALA A 107 -15.44 2.76 -15.63
C ALA A 107 -15.52 1.59 -16.63
N VAL A 108 -15.08 0.38 -16.24
CA VAL A 108 -15.21 -0.82 -17.07
C VAL A 108 -16.66 -1.32 -17.08
N GLU A 109 -17.34 -1.30 -15.93
CA GLU A 109 -18.76 -1.66 -15.83
C GLU A 109 -19.65 -0.76 -16.70
N ILE A 110 -19.38 0.55 -16.72
CA ILE A 110 -20.08 1.52 -17.59
C ILE A 110 -19.80 1.22 -19.07
N HIS A 111 -18.55 0.90 -19.42
CA HIS A 111 -18.17 0.59 -20.80
C HIS A 111 -18.87 -0.67 -21.34
N HIS A 112 -19.09 -1.67 -20.48
CA HIS A 112 -19.84 -2.88 -20.83
C HIS A 112 -21.36 -2.74 -20.63
N GLY A 113 -21.84 -1.58 -20.19
CA GLY A 113 -23.27 -1.27 -20.07
C GLY A 113 -23.98 -1.92 -18.88
N TRP A 114 -23.25 -2.56 -17.95
CA TRP A 114 -23.85 -3.22 -16.78
C TRP A 114 -24.23 -2.27 -15.66
N TYR A 115 -23.71 -1.04 -15.70
CA TYR A 115 -24.01 -0.02 -14.72
C TYR A 115 -24.15 1.34 -15.39
N VAL A 116 -25.34 1.90 -15.36
CA VAL A 116 -25.59 3.31 -15.67
C VAL A 116 -25.86 4.00 -14.34
N PRO A 117 -24.97 4.89 -13.87
CA PRO A 117 -25.25 5.66 -12.68
C PRO A 117 -26.50 6.50 -12.94
N ALA A 118 -27.48 6.44 -12.04
CA ALA A 118 -28.60 7.38 -12.05
C ALA A 118 -28.04 8.82 -12.04
N PRO A 119 -28.61 9.74 -12.82
CA PRO A 119 -28.17 11.13 -12.80
C PRO A 119 -28.24 11.63 -11.36
N VAL A 120 -27.14 12.21 -10.89
CA VAL A 120 -27.02 12.77 -9.55
C VAL A 120 -28.18 13.76 -9.40
N ALA A 121 -29.12 13.48 -8.49
CA ALA A 121 -30.24 14.37 -8.22
C ALA A 121 -29.68 15.79 -8.05
N GLU A 122 -30.19 16.72 -8.86
CA GLU A 122 -29.78 18.12 -8.84
C GLU A 122 -29.79 18.61 -7.38
N PRO A 123 -28.74 19.31 -6.91
CA PRO A 123 -28.77 19.86 -5.57
C PRO A 123 -29.94 20.83 -5.53
N ALA A 124 -31.01 20.44 -4.83
CA ALA A 124 -32.18 21.27 -4.60
C ALA A 124 -31.68 22.65 -4.18
N LEU A 125 -31.94 23.64 -5.05
CA LEU A 125 -31.73 25.04 -4.77
C LEU A 125 -32.33 25.28 -3.38
N VAL A 126 -31.47 25.69 -2.44
CA VAL A 126 -31.88 26.10 -1.10
C VAL A 126 -32.74 27.35 -1.28
N ALA A 127 -34.03 27.13 -1.49
CA ALA A 127 -35.09 28.10 -1.31
C ALA A 127 -35.39 28.15 0.19
N THR A 128 -34.61 28.95 0.90
CA THR A 128 -35.03 29.49 2.21
C THR A 128 -34.96 30.99 2.09
N ALA A 129 -36.14 31.56 1.88
CA ALA A 129 -36.48 32.96 2.11
C ALA A 129 -36.32 33.35 3.59
#